data_AF-A0A387HLR1-F1
#
_entry.id   AF-A0A387HLR1-F1
#
_cell.length_a   1.000
_cell.length_b   1.000
_cell.length_c   1.000
_cell.angle_alpha   90.00
_cell.angle_beta   90.00
_cell.angle_gamma   90.00
#
_symmetry.space_group_name_H-M   'P 1'
#
loop_
_entity.id
_entity.type
_entity.pdbx_description
1 polymer ?
#
loop_
_entity_poly.entity_id
_entity_poly.type
_entity_poly.pdbx_seq_one_letter_code
_entity_poly.pdbx_strand_id
1 'polypeptide(L)' 'MYEMHVGTAATGTRRVWHVVAHDHRATLCGQPLDPDENTQTDHHCLPCMSAFQRLMQAAEHV' A
#
# COMPACT_ATOMS: atom_id res chain seq x y z
N MET A 1 9.27 1.84 8.92
CA MET A 1 7.87 2.21 9.25
C MET A 1 7.06 2.10 7.96
N TYR A 2 5.78 1.73 8.03
CA TYR A 2 4.92 1.63 6.83
C TYR A 2 3.87 2.72 6.87
N GLU A 3 3.63 3.36 5.73
CA GLU A 3 2.65 4.44 5.56
C GLU A 3 1.53 3.98 4.64
N MET A 4 0.38 4.65 4.72
CA MET A 4 -0.76 4.40 3.86
C MET A 4 -1.06 5.64 3.03
N HIS A 5 -1.10 5.47 1.72
CA HIS A 5 -1.39 6.54 0.78
C HIS A 5 -2.41 6.08 -0.26
N VAL A 6 -3.27 7.00 -0.72
CA VAL A 6 -4.23 6.72 -1.78
C VAL A 6 -3.57 6.87 -3.14
N GLY A 7 -3.84 5.93 -4.03
CA GLY A 7 -3.47 6.02 -5.44
C GLY A 7 -4.34 5.14 -6.33
N THR A 8 -4.07 5.14 -7.62
CA THR A 8 -4.79 4.31 -8.58
C THR A 8 -4.52 2.82 -8.32
N ALA A 9 -5.55 1.99 -8.45
CA ALA A 9 -5.40 0.54 -8.39
C ALA A 9 -4.52 0.04 -9.55
N ALA A 10 -3.78 -1.04 -9.31
CA ALA A 10 -2.99 -1.70 -10.36
C ALA A 10 -3.85 -2.22 -11.52
N THR A 11 -5.14 -2.48 -11.26
CA THR A 11 -6.10 -2.92 -12.27
C THR A 11 -7.33 -2.02 -12.24
N GLY A 12 -7.43 -1.15 -13.25
CA GLY A 12 -8.56 -0.23 -13.45
C GLY A 12 -8.32 1.20 -12.97
N THR A 13 -9.39 1.96 -12.85
CA THR A 13 -9.37 3.40 -12.50
C THR A 13 -9.80 3.68 -11.06
N ARG A 14 -10.06 2.63 -10.28
CA ARG A 14 -10.48 2.77 -8.89
C ARG A 14 -9.33 3.28 -8.03
N ARG A 15 -9.62 4.15 -7.08
CA ARG A 15 -8.66 4.55 -6.05
C ARG A 15 -8.66 3.56 -4.91
N VAL A 16 -7.47 3.26 -4.41
CA VAL A 16 -7.25 2.33 -3.29
C VAL A 16 -6.14 2.85 -2.40
N TRP A 17 -6.20 2.48 -1.13
CA TRP A 17 -5.09 2.64 -0.19
C TRP A 17 -4.00 1.62 -0.49
N HIS A 18 -2.79 2.13 -0.70
CA HIS A 18 -1.58 1.35 -0.84
C HIS A 18 -0.74 1.47 0.42
N VAL A 19 -0.12 0.35 0.81
CA VAL A 19 0.91 0.36 1.87
C VAL A 19 2.23 0.67 1.21
N VAL A 20 2.92 1.68 1.72
CA VAL A 20 4.22 2.17 1.23
C VAL A 20 5.26 1.93 2.31
N ALA A 21 6.38 1.32 1.93
CA ALA A 21 7.53 1.24 2.82
C ALA A 21 8.25 2.59 2.82
N HIS A 22 8.41 3.19 4.00
CA HIS A 22 9.03 4.51 4.17
C HIS A 22 10.41 4.61 3.48
N ASP A 23 11.18 3.51 3.49
CA ASP A 23 12.50 3.44 2.89
C ASP A 23 12.50 3.36 1.35
N HIS A 24 11.48 2.75 0.74
CA HIS A 24 11.50 2.43 -0.69
C HIS A 24 10.69 3.38 -1.56
N ARG A 25 9.90 4.29 -0.97
CA ARG A 25 8.98 5.21 -1.69
C ARG A 25 8.14 4.47 -2.75
N ALA A 26 7.95 3.18 -2.55
CA ALA A 26 7.33 2.23 -3.46
C ALA A 26 6.27 1.46 -2.68
N THR A 27 5.17 1.18 -3.36
CA THR A 27 4.10 0.37 -2.78
C THR A 27 4.59 -1.07 -2.60
N LEU A 28 4.02 -1.77 -1.61
CA LEU A 28 4.32 -3.20 -1.41
C LEU A 28 3.85 -4.08 -2.58
N CYS A 29 2.95 -3.59 -3.43
CA CYS A 29 2.55 -4.26 -4.67
C CYS A 29 3.51 -4.00 -5.85
N GLY A 30 4.56 -3.21 -5.65
CA GLY A 30 5.58 -2.91 -6.66
C GLY A 30 5.14 -1.90 -7.72
N GLN A 31 4.00 -1.24 -7.54
CA GLN A 31 3.55 -0.17 -8.42
C GLN A 31 4.11 1.18 -7.97
N PRO A 32 4.50 2.06 -8.92
CA PRO A 32 4.77 3.45 -8.60
C PRO A 32 3.48 4.08 -8.07
N LEU A 33 3.59 4.80 -6.96
CA LEU A 33 2.47 5.52 -6.40
C LEU A 33 2.54 6.98 -6.84
N ASP A 34 1.47 7.46 -7.46
CA ASP A 34 1.18 8.89 -7.56
C ASP A 34 0.17 9.21 -6.44
N PRO A 35 0.63 9.80 -5.32
CA PRO A 35 -0.22 9.98 -4.14
C PRO A 35 -1.29 11.04 -4.42
N ASP A 36 -2.56 10.64 -4.29
CA ASP A 36 -3.72 11.52 -4.40
C ASP A 36 -4.31 11.74 -3.01
N GLU A 37 -3.65 12.57 -2.21
CA GLU A 37 -3.96 12.83 -0.79
C GLU A 37 -5.37 13.43 -0.57
N ASN A 38 -5.99 13.94 -1.63
CA ASN A 38 -7.28 14.64 -1.55
C ASN A 38 -8.50 13.72 -1.79
N THR A 39 -8.29 12.42 -2.01
CA THR A 39 -9.39 11.48 -2.24
C THR A 39 -9.55 10.49 -1.11
N GLN A 40 -10.72 10.49 -0.47
CA GLN A 40 -11.10 9.48 0.51
C GLN A 40 -11.70 8.25 -0.19
N THR A 41 -11.23 7.07 0.17
CA THR A 41 -11.74 5.79 -0.34
C THR A 41 -11.73 4.72 0.75
N ASP A 42 -12.65 3.76 0.72
CA ASP A 42 -12.68 2.62 1.65
C ASP A 42 -11.96 1.39 1.09
N HIS A 43 -11.41 1.48 -0.12
CA HIS A 43 -10.81 0.35 -0.80
C HIS A 43 -9.32 0.26 -0.51
N HIS A 44 -8.87 -0.96 -0.26
CA HIS A 44 -7.47 -1.24 0.04
C HIS A 44 -6.90 -2.13 -1.06
N CYS A 45 -5.64 -1.89 -1.42
CA CYS A 45 -4.91 -2.73 -2.34
C CYS A 45 -4.63 -4.07 -1.65
N LEU A 46 -5.37 -5.13 -2.04
CA LEU A 46 -5.24 -6.45 -1.42
C LEU A 46 -3.80 -7.00 -1.44
N PRO A 47 -3.04 -6.90 -2.55
CA PRO A 47 -1.63 -7.29 -2.55
C PRO A 47 -0.78 -6.55 -1.51
N CYS A 48 -0.99 -5.24 -1.34
CA CYS A 48 -0.29 -4.44 -0.32
C CYS A 48 -0.64 -4.90 1.10
N MET A 49 -1.92 -5.13 1.37
CA MET A 49 -2.37 -5.61 2.68
C MET A 49 -1.81 -7.00 3.01
N SER A 50 -1.85 -7.94 2.06
CA SER A 50 -1.30 -9.29 2.28
C SER A 50 0.22 -9.30 2.45
N ALA A 51 0.94 -8.42 1.75
CA ALA A 51 2.38 -8.26 1.95
C ALA A 51 2.70 -7.65 3.32
N PHE A 52 1.95 -6.62 3.71
CA PHE A 52 2.09 -6.00 5.03
C PHE A 52 1.82 -6.99 6.17
N GLN A 53 0.76 -7.79 6.07
CA GLN A 53 0.46 -8.84 7.07
C GLN A 53 1.61 -9.83 7.22
N ARG A 54 2.21 -10.30 6.11
CA ARG A 54 3.38 -11.20 6.16
C ARG A 54 4.59 -10.55 6.83
N LEU A 55 4.83 -9.26 6.58
CA LEU A 55 5.94 -8.52 7.17
C LEU A 55 5.74 -8.33 8.68
N MET A 56 4.51 -8.03 9.11
CA MET A 56 4.16 -7.96 10.54
C MET A 56 4.39 -9.32 11.22
N GLN A 57 3.89 -10.41 10.62
CA GLN A 57 4.10 -11.78 11.13
C GLN A 57 5.57 -12.18 11.24
N ALA A 58 6.41 -11.73 10.30
CA ALA A 58 7.84 -11.98 10.33
C ALA A 58 8.56 -11.16 11.42
N ALA A 59 8.11 -9.92 11.66
CA ALA A 59 8.69 -9.06 12.69
C ALA A 59 8.40 -9.53 14.13
N GLU A 60 7.32 -10.30 14.32
CA GLU A 60 6.94 -10.89 15.62
C GLU A 60 7.84 -12.08 16.04
N HIS A 61 8.67 -12.60 15.15
CA HIS A 61 9.53 -13.77 15.38
C HIS A 61 11.04 -13.43 15.47
N VAL A 62 11.38 -12.16 15.64
CA VAL A 62 12.77 -11.66 15.81
C VAL A 62 13.09 -11.31 17.25
#